data_AF-A0A524JTN5-F1
#
_entry.id   AF-A0A524JTN5-F1
#
_cell.length_a   1.000
_cell.length_b   1.000
_cell.length_c   1.000
_cell.angle_alpha   90.00
_cell.angle_beta   90.00
_cell.angle_gamma   90.00
#
_symmetry.space_group_name_H-M   'P 1'
#
loop_
_entity.id
_entity.type
_entity.pdbx_description
1 polymer ?
#
loop_
_entity_poly.entity_id
_entity_poly.type
_entity_poly.pdbx_seq_one_letter_code
_entity_poly.pdbx_strand_id
1 'polypeptide(L)'
;MFLLALASCGPVVISSRPSHPPPPWFYPNRLEVVRYVYFPELSIYYDLSARTYLYLDGGLWVRRNDLPPSYRNFDLSRSRYTRIRNYQDDDIQRYHEEHNANRGRSNRTVPPGRSG
;
A
#
# COMPACT_ATOMS: atom_id res chain seq x y z
N MET A 1 14.91 49.09 35.73
CA MET A 1 14.19 47.83 36.05
C MET A 1 12.70 48.05 35.80
N PHE A 2 12.17 47.58 34.66
CA PHE A 2 10.74 47.32 34.40
C PHE A 2 10.64 46.65 33.01
N LEU A 3 10.69 45.31 32.98
CA LEU A 3 9.59 44.36 32.74
C LEU A 3 9.16 44.24 31.27
N LEU A 4 9.64 43.16 30.64
CA LEU A 4 9.12 42.60 29.40
C LEU A 4 7.65 42.19 29.57
N ALA A 5 6.83 42.46 28.54
CA ALA A 5 5.57 41.75 28.35
C ALA A 5 5.44 41.34 26.88
N LEU A 6 5.86 40.12 26.54
CA LEU A 6 5.44 39.47 25.30
C LEU A 6 4.03 38.93 25.52
N ALA A 7 3.03 39.55 24.89
CA ALA A 7 1.70 38.97 24.81
C ALA A 7 1.71 37.83 23.80
N SER A 8 1.71 36.59 24.31
CA SER A 8 1.51 35.38 23.51
C SER A 8 0.01 35.22 23.24
N CYS A 9 -0.43 35.46 22.01
CA CYS A 9 -1.74 35.02 21.52
C CYS A 9 -1.56 33.71 20.76
N GLY A 10 -1.55 32.59 21.49
CA GLY A 10 -1.67 31.27 20.89
C GLY A 10 -3.12 30.99 20.46
N PRO A 11 -3.36 30.23 19.37
CA PRO A 11 -4.71 29.87 18.97
C PRO A 11 -5.35 28.91 20.00
N VAL A 12 -6.58 29.21 20.42
CA VAL A 12 -7.41 28.29 21.21
C VAL A 12 -8.03 27.27 20.27
N VAL A 13 -7.64 26.00 20.42
CA VAL A 13 -8.27 24.88 19.70
C VAL A 13 -9.49 24.42 20.50
N ILE A 14 -10.70 24.73 20.02
CA ILE A 14 -11.95 24.25 20.61
C ILE A 14 -12.29 22.89 19.99
N SER A 15 -11.98 21.80 20.70
CA SER A 15 -12.41 20.46 20.32
C SER A 15 -13.80 20.20 20.90
N SER A 16 -14.87 20.45 20.14
CA SER A 16 -16.22 20.01 20.52
C SER A 16 -16.28 18.48 20.47
N ARG A 17 -16.23 17.82 21.62
CA ARG A 17 -16.58 16.39 21.71
C ARG A 17 -18.10 16.29 21.59
N PRO A 18 -18.66 15.59 20.60
CA PRO A 18 -20.10 15.37 20.54
C PRO A 18 -20.57 14.66 21.82
N SER A 19 -21.63 15.16 22.44
CA SER A 19 -22.25 14.60 23.64
C SER A 19 -22.93 13.25 23.41
N HIS A 20 -23.10 12.84 22.15
CA HIS A 20 -23.72 11.59 21.76
C HIS A 20 -22.72 10.77 20.93
N PRO A 21 -22.45 9.50 21.29
CA PRO A 21 -21.66 8.63 20.44
C PRO A 21 -22.41 8.43 19.11
N PRO A 22 -21.69 8.33 17.99
CA PRO A 22 -22.31 8.00 16.71
C PRO A 22 -23.08 6.67 16.80
N PRO A 23 -24.18 6.51 16.04
CA PRO A 23 -24.96 5.29 16.09
C PRO A 23 -24.13 4.07 15.62
N PRO A 24 -24.43 2.84 16.06
CA PRO A 24 -23.59 1.65 15.79
C PRO A 24 -23.40 1.31 14.30
N TRP A 25 -24.29 1.79 13.43
CA TRP A 25 -24.17 1.67 11.97
C TRP A 25 -23.32 2.77 11.34
N PHE A 26 -23.09 3.87 12.05
CA PHE A 26 -22.18 4.95 11.65
C PHE A 26 -20.78 4.58 12.10
N TYR A 27 -20.16 3.70 11.31
CA TYR A 27 -18.72 3.54 11.29
C TYR A 27 -18.16 4.45 10.19
N PRO A 28 -17.74 5.70 10.49
CA PRO A 28 -17.05 6.55 9.52
C PRO A 28 -15.67 5.99 9.11
N ASN A 29 -15.30 4.81 9.62
CA ASN A 29 -13.94 4.30 9.64
C ASN A 29 -13.70 3.01 8.85
N ARG A 30 -14.59 2.59 7.93
CA ARG A 30 -14.14 1.72 6.83
C ARG A 30 -13.46 2.55 5.73
N LEU A 31 -12.61 3.49 6.14
CA LEU A 31 -11.56 4.01 5.28
C LEU A 31 -10.66 2.80 5.00
N GLU A 32 -10.92 2.11 3.90
CA GLU A 32 -9.97 1.14 3.37
C GLU A 32 -8.73 1.93 2.96
N VAL A 33 -7.83 2.15 3.92
CA VAL A 33 -6.54 2.77 3.66
C VAL A 33 -5.74 1.76 2.86
N VAL A 34 -5.70 1.98 1.55
CA VAL A 34 -4.85 1.20 0.66
C VAL A 34 -3.42 1.64 0.91
N ARG A 35 -2.67 0.77 1.58
CA ARG A 35 -1.23 0.98 1.78
C ARG A 35 -0.43 0.51 0.57
N TYR A 36 -0.79 -0.64 0.00
CA TYR A 36 -0.04 -1.24 -1.09
C TYR A 36 -0.84 -1.34 -2.38
N VAL A 37 -0.17 -1.07 -3.50
CA VAL A 37 -0.64 -1.36 -4.85
C VAL A 37 0.24 -2.45 -5.44
N TYR A 38 -0.36 -3.51 -5.98
CA TYR A 38 0.35 -4.63 -6.58
C TYR A 38 0.21 -4.64 -8.10
N PHE A 39 1.34 -4.73 -8.80
CA PHE A 39 1.47 -4.87 -10.24
C PHE A 39 1.77 -6.33 -10.58
N PRO A 40 0.76 -7.16 -10.90
CA PRO A 40 0.93 -8.60 -11.06
C PRO A 40 1.82 -9.00 -12.24
N GLU A 41 1.83 -8.21 -13.31
CA GLU A 41 2.67 -8.48 -14.50
C GLU A 41 4.16 -8.36 -14.20
N LEU A 42 4.52 -7.51 -13.24
CA LEU A 42 5.91 -7.24 -12.86
C LEU A 42 6.30 -7.89 -11.52
N SER A 43 5.32 -8.44 -10.81
CA SER A 43 5.44 -8.90 -9.42
C SER A 43 6.02 -7.82 -8.48
N ILE A 44 5.57 -6.58 -8.64
CA ILE A 44 6.02 -5.41 -7.86
C ILE A 44 4.89 -4.91 -6.97
N TYR A 45 5.22 -4.56 -5.73
CA TYR A 45 4.37 -3.75 -4.87
C TYR A 45 4.87 -2.32 -4.81
N TYR A 46 3.96 -1.38 -4.66
CA TYR A 46 4.24 0.01 -4.34
C TYR A 46 3.59 0.37 -3.01
N ASP A 47 4.39 0.77 -2.03
CA ASP A 47 3.92 1.28 -0.74
C ASP A 47 3.58 2.76 -0.91
N LEU A 48 2.30 3.10 -0.83
CA LEU A 48 1.77 4.46 -0.93
C LEU A 48 2.16 5.33 0.28
N SER A 49 2.38 4.71 1.45
CA SER A 49 2.77 5.39 2.68
C SER A 49 4.24 5.83 2.60
N ALA A 50 5.12 4.89 2.26
CA ALA A 50 6.56 5.14 2.19
C ALA A 50 7.03 5.67 0.82
N ARG A 51 6.19 5.60 -0.21
CA ARG A 51 6.52 5.94 -1.62
C ARG A 51 7.70 5.14 -2.16
N THR A 52 7.71 3.84 -1.86
CA THR A 52 8.78 2.92 -2.24
C THR A 52 8.24 1.71 -2.99
N TYR A 53 9.02 1.20 -3.91
CA TYR A 53 8.82 -0.07 -4.59
C TYR A 53 9.34 -1.22 -3.73
N LEU A 54 8.60 -2.34 -3.72
CA LEU A 54 9.01 -3.62 -3.16
C LEU A 54 8.94 -4.68 -4.24
N TYR A 55 10.05 -5.39 -4.45
CA TYR A 55 10.16 -6.41 -5.48
C TYR A 55 11.19 -7.47 -5.07
N LEU A 56 11.14 -8.61 -5.75
CA LEU A 56 12.06 -9.71 -5.51
C LEU A 56 13.36 -9.47 -6.29
N ASP A 57 14.48 -9.39 -5.59
CA ASP A 57 15.83 -9.26 -6.14
C ASP A 57 16.69 -10.40 -5.59
N GLY A 58 17.15 -11.29 -6.46
CA GLY A 58 17.96 -12.45 -6.05
C GLY A 58 17.27 -13.39 -5.04
N GLY A 59 15.93 -13.42 -5.02
CA GLY A 59 15.15 -14.20 -4.05
C GLY A 59 14.87 -13.49 -2.72
N LEU A 60 15.32 -12.25 -2.56
CA LEU A 60 15.06 -11.43 -1.39
C LEU A 60 14.11 -10.29 -1.74
N TRP A 61 13.13 -10.03 -0.88
CA TRP A 61 12.27 -8.86 -1.01
C TRP A 61 13.04 -7.61 -0.59
N VAL A 62 13.26 -6.71 -1.55
CA VAL A 62 13.96 -5.45 -1.31
C VAL A 62 13.01 -4.27 -1.44
N ARG A 63 13.25 -3.22 -0.65
CA ARG A 63 12.52 -1.94 -0.71
C ARG A 63 13.43 -0.85 -1.26
N ARG A 64 13.01 -0.15 -2.30
CA ARG A 64 13.77 0.91 -2.99
C ARG A 64 12.86 2.06 -3.43
N ASN A 65 13.41 3.27 -3.54
CA ASN A 65 12.69 4.43 -4.06
C ASN A 65 12.49 4.38 -5.58
N ASP A 66 13.35 3.65 -6.27
CA ASP A 66 13.38 3.56 -7.72
C ASP A 66 13.38 2.11 -8.16
N LEU A 67 12.83 1.87 -9.35
CA LEU A 67 12.89 0.58 -9.99
C LEU A 67 14.26 0.33 -10.63
N PRO A 68 14.75 -0.92 -10.62
CA PRO A 68 15.97 -1.25 -11.32
C PRO A 68 15.86 -0.97 -12.83
N PRO A 69 16.99 -0.75 -13.53
CA PRO A 69 17.00 -0.48 -14.96
C PRO A 69 16.28 -1.54 -15.81
N SER A 70 16.21 -2.79 -15.35
CA SER A 70 15.48 -3.88 -16.00
C SER A 70 13.99 -3.59 -16.16
N TYR A 71 13.41 -2.79 -15.27
CA TYR A 71 11.99 -2.42 -15.32
C TYR A 71 11.74 -1.11 -16.06
N ARG A 72 12.78 -0.42 -16.55
CA ARG A 72 12.67 0.92 -17.15
C ARG A 72 11.82 0.94 -18.44
N ASN A 73 11.74 -0.19 -19.13
CA ASN A 73 10.94 -0.33 -20.35
C ASN A 73 9.45 -0.59 -20.07
N PHE A 74 9.06 -0.82 -18.81
CA PHE A 74 7.68 -1.04 -18.44
C PHE A 74 7.00 0.26 -18.02
N ASP A 75 5.84 0.52 -18.61
CA ASP A 75 5.03 1.68 -18.28
C ASP A 75 4.03 1.34 -17.17
N LEU A 76 4.43 1.56 -15.91
CA LEU A 76 3.58 1.37 -14.73
C LEU A 76 2.25 2.13 -14.82
N SER A 77 2.19 3.24 -15.57
CA SER A 77 0.97 4.05 -15.71
C SER A 77 -0.09 3.35 -16.57
N ARG A 78 0.34 2.46 -17.47
CA ARG A 78 -0.52 1.65 -18.35
C ARG A 78 -0.68 0.22 -17.86
N SER A 79 0.16 -0.23 -16.94
CA SER A 79 0.07 -1.56 -16.35
C SER A 79 -1.18 -1.75 -15.51
N ARG A 80 -1.72 -2.98 -15.55
CA ARG A 80 -2.80 -3.39 -14.66
C ARG A 80 -2.28 -3.44 -13.22
N TYR A 81 -3.08 -2.98 -12.26
CA TYR A 81 -2.74 -3.04 -10.84
C TYR A 81 -3.93 -3.48 -9.98
N THR A 82 -3.62 -4.02 -8.80
CA THR A 82 -4.59 -4.39 -7.76
C THR A 82 -4.30 -3.64 -6.48
N ARG A 83 -5.33 -3.05 -5.86
CA ARG A 83 -5.19 -2.43 -4.53
C ARG A 83 -5.25 -3.50 -3.47
N ILE A 84 -4.25 -3.54 -2.59
CA ILE A 84 -4.24 -4.44 -1.45
C ILE A 84 -5.08 -3.80 -0.34
N ARG A 85 -6.14 -4.50 0.07
CA ARG A 85 -7.09 -4.05 1.09
C ARG A 85 -6.86 -4.79 2.39
N ASN A 86 -7.14 -4.13 3.51
CA ASN A 86 -7.08 -4.72 4.86
C ASN A 86 -5.70 -5.32 5.23
N TYR A 87 -4.63 -4.81 4.63
CA TYR A 87 -3.27 -5.24 4.94
C TYR A 87 -2.39 -4.01 5.19
N GLN A 88 -1.82 -3.95 6.39
CA GLN A 88 -1.02 -2.81 6.86
C GLN A 88 0.33 -3.23 7.43
N ASP A 89 0.63 -4.52 7.48
CA ASP A 89 1.90 -5.03 7.98
C ASP A 89 3.06 -4.68 6.99
N ASP A 90 4.29 -4.74 7.48
CA ASP A 90 5.50 -4.45 6.71
C ASP A 90 6.03 -5.71 5.98
N ASP A 91 5.57 -6.89 6.39
CA ASP A 91 6.00 -8.19 5.88
C ASP A 91 5.35 -8.58 4.54
N ILE A 92 5.70 -7.85 3.49
CA ILE A 92 5.14 -8.06 2.14
C ILE A 92 5.46 -9.46 1.59
N GLN A 93 6.57 -10.06 2.05
CA GLN A 93 6.97 -11.40 1.65
C GLN A 93 5.91 -12.41 2.08
N ARG A 94 5.55 -12.42 3.37
CA ARG A 94 4.51 -13.30 3.89
C ARG A 94 3.17 -13.09 3.18
N TYR A 95 2.79 -11.83 2.98
CA TYR A 95 1.57 -11.51 2.22
C TYR A 95 1.60 -12.10 0.80
N HIS A 96 2.73 -11.95 0.10
CA HIS A 96 2.89 -12.45 -1.26
C HIS A 96 2.80 -13.98 -1.31
N GLU A 97 3.46 -14.67 -0.39
CA GLU A 97 3.42 -16.13 -0.30
C GLU A 97 1.99 -16.64 -0.05
N GLU A 98 1.27 -16.04 0.89
CA GLU A 98 -0.11 -16.44 1.21
C GLU A 98 -1.10 -16.19 0.04
N HIS A 99 -0.95 -15.07 -0.66
CA HIS A 99 -1.97 -14.60 -1.61
C HIS A 99 -1.63 -14.83 -3.08
N ASN A 100 -0.35 -15.01 -3.42
CA ASN A 100 0.11 -15.15 -4.80
C ASN A 100 0.84 -16.46 -5.11
N ALA A 101 1.28 -17.24 -4.12
CA ALA A 101 1.96 -18.53 -4.40
C ALA A 101 1.07 -19.51 -5.19
N ASN A 102 -0.24 -19.49 -4.98
CA ASN A 102 -1.17 -20.35 -5.73
C ASN A 102 -1.43 -19.89 -7.17
N ARG A 103 -1.16 -18.62 -7.51
CA ARG A 103 -1.35 -18.12 -8.89
C ARG A 103 -0.34 -18.74 -9.86
N GLY A 104 0.89 -18.99 -9.41
CA GLY A 104 1.91 -19.68 -10.20
C GLY A 104 1.62 -21.17 -10.44
N ARG A 105 0.87 -21.81 -9.53
CA ARG A 105 0.48 -23.24 -9.65
C ARG A 105 -0.67 -23.44 -10.65
N SER A 106 -1.63 -22.51 -10.69
CA SER A 106 -2.80 -22.59 -11.57
C SER A 106 -2.46 -22.49 -13.07
N ASN A 107 -1.40 -21.77 -13.45
CA ASN A 107 -0.98 -21.67 -14.85
C ASN A 107 -0.28 -22.93 -15.39
N ARG A 108 0.04 -23.91 -14.52
CA ARG A 108 0.63 -25.20 -14.95
C ARG A 108 -0.41 -26.24 -15.36
N THR A 109 -1.69 -26.01 -15.10
CA THR A 109 -2.76 -26.99 -15.34
C THR A 109 -3.52 -26.76 -16.64
N VAL A 110 -3.18 -25.73 -17.42
CA VAL A 110 -3.71 -25.60 -18.79
C VAL A 110 -2.85 -26.51 -19.69
N PRO A 111 -3.37 -27.64 -20.19
CA PRO A 111 -2.64 -28.44 -21.17
C PRO A 111 -2.44 -27.55 -22.41
N PRO A 112 -1.29 -27.62 -23.10
CA PRO A 112 -1.19 -26.98 -24.40
C PRO A 112 -2.31 -27.55 -25.29
N GLY A 113 -3.29 -26.70 -25.59
CA GLY A 113 -4.37 -27.02 -26.50
C GLY A 113 -3.74 -27.41 -27.82
N ARG A 114 -3.88 -28.68 -28.17
CA ARG A 114 -3.45 -29.27 -29.43
C ARG A 114 -4.27 -28.60 -30.53
N SER A 115 -3.67 -27.62 -31.21
CA SER A 115 -4.18 -27.09 -32.47
C SER A 115 -4.17 -28.23 -33.49
N GLY A 116 -5.37 -28.65 -33.89
CA GLY A 116 -5.65 -29.50 -35.03
C GLY A 116 -6.53 -28.75 -36.01
#